data_AF-A0A178ZNY8-F1
#
_entry.id   AF-A0A178ZNY8-F1
#
_cell.length_a   1.000
_cell.length_b   1.000
_cell.length_c   1.000
_cell.angle_alpha   90.00
_cell.angle_beta   90.00
_cell.angle_gamma   90.00
#
_symmetry.space_group_name_H-M   'P 1'
#
loop_
_entity.id
_entity.type
_entity.pdbx_description
1 polymer ?
#
loop_
_entity_poly.entity_id
_entity_poly.type
_entity_poly.pdbx_seq_one_letter_code
_entity_poly.pdbx_strand_id
1 'polypeptide(L)'
;MDQNPVSDGSHPPPNGHHLTNLMAVDLNGTMDGSVEEGMDNSVFVPSVPVMGTLNGYPQVPGAPFSDMALAMNGMQPEMFVVQPQQPISADEIALYDRQIRLWGMQVQEKLRRANVLLIGMKGLGCEIAKNLVLAGVGVLTILDHEVVAEEDLGTHFFVREAQIGQNRAQAAMAELQKLNPRVEVYTDPNAAVTKDPEYFQNFDITIATGLIMDVLGTINMACRMYGRKFYAADTHGMYGYIFDDLVIHDFVIERQQSNKPMKVGEMETSTRCITAVELKKGNEKTMERITYQETYSPIPLANLSPLPARVRNTRRSRTKVTPLLSCLRALFDFQGQMGGRLPAHNRADLELFTRLANQKHLELSLPLETLRSEFLRAFLQNLGSEISPVVAFLGGYLAQDVINVLGQKGQPLQNWLLFDGEDCTATQFSIHPINDDTVEMMNTSGAVMMPEATSMQGTIPVA
;
A
#
# COMPACT_ATOMS: atom_id res chain seq x y z
N MET A 1 45.53 29.62 -38.76
CA MET A 1 46.20 29.45 -37.47
C MET A 1 45.40 28.51 -36.56
N ASP A 2 45.18 27.21 -36.85
CA ASP A 2 45.27 26.37 -38.08
C ASP A 2 44.29 25.20 -37.85
N GLN A 3 43.35 24.85 -38.73
CA GLN A 3 43.43 24.30 -40.10
C GLN A 3 43.95 22.84 -40.23
N ASN A 4 42.95 21.93 -40.23
CA ASN A 4 42.80 20.78 -41.15
C ASN A 4 43.76 19.56 -41.05
N PRO A 5 43.43 18.41 -41.68
CA PRO A 5 42.24 18.10 -42.51
C PRO A 5 41.40 16.86 -42.09
N VAL A 6 40.25 16.71 -42.75
CA VAL A 6 39.41 15.50 -42.82
C VAL A 6 39.95 14.52 -43.88
N SER A 7 39.70 13.21 -43.74
CA SER A 7 39.78 12.23 -44.85
C SER A 7 38.49 11.39 -44.94
N ASP A 8 37.80 11.48 -46.07
CA ASP A 8 36.62 10.67 -46.42
C ASP A 8 37.04 9.38 -47.17
N GLY A 9 36.20 8.33 -47.18
CA GLY A 9 36.52 7.02 -47.77
C GLY A 9 35.33 6.05 -47.82
N SER A 10 34.98 5.59 -49.03
CA SER A 10 33.71 4.93 -49.35
C SER A 10 33.72 3.38 -49.34
N HIS A 11 32.54 2.79 -49.19
CA HIS A 11 32.26 1.34 -49.33
C HIS A 11 32.48 0.82 -50.78
N PRO A 12 32.71 -0.50 -50.95
CA PRO A 12 31.58 -1.36 -51.37
C PRO A 12 31.54 -2.79 -50.73
N PRO A 13 30.35 -3.43 -50.65
CA PRO A 13 30.15 -4.86 -50.32
C PRO A 13 29.74 -5.69 -51.57
N PRO A 14 29.33 -6.97 -51.46
CA PRO A 14 29.92 -8.10 -50.72
C PRO A 14 30.22 -9.32 -51.64
N ASN A 15 31.03 -10.29 -51.19
CA ASN A 15 31.13 -11.61 -51.83
C ASN A 15 30.14 -12.59 -51.20
N GLY A 16 29.39 -13.34 -52.03
CA GLY A 16 28.46 -14.38 -51.59
C GLY A 16 28.97 -15.80 -51.85
N HIS A 17 28.37 -16.78 -51.16
CA HIS A 17 28.49 -18.19 -51.50
C HIS A 17 27.10 -18.79 -51.72
N HIS A 18 26.86 -19.35 -52.91
CA HIS A 18 25.72 -20.21 -53.18
C HIS A 18 25.92 -21.59 -52.55
N LEU A 19 24.83 -22.19 -52.06
CA LEU A 19 24.48 -23.59 -52.35
C LEU A 19 22.95 -23.72 -52.34
N THR A 20 22.42 -24.73 -53.04
CA THR A 20 21.01 -24.74 -53.50
C THR A 20 20.30 -26.07 -53.23
N ASN A 21 19.04 -25.99 -52.77
CA ASN A 21 17.89 -26.82 -53.14
C ASN A 21 16.65 -26.21 -52.43
N LEU A 22 15.49 -25.94 -53.07
CA LEU A 22 14.53 -26.86 -53.72
C LEU A 22 14.02 -27.93 -52.74
N MET A 23 12.72 -28.08 -52.48
CA MET A 23 11.54 -27.83 -53.35
C MET A 23 10.36 -27.19 -52.61
N ALA A 24 9.36 -26.73 -53.38
CA ALA A 24 8.01 -26.45 -52.92
C ALA A 24 7.00 -27.24 -53.77
N VAL A 25 5.88 -27.67 -53.19
CA VAL A 25 4.76 -28.34 -53.88
C VAL A 25 3.45 -27.90 -53.24
N ASP A 26 2.43 -27.63 -54.05
CA ASP A 26 1.13 -27.12 -53.62
C ASP A 26 0.26 -28.15 -52.86
N LEU A 27 -0.69 -27.63 -52.07
CA LEU A 27 -1.75 -28.40 -51.44
C LEU A 27 -3.10 -28.10 -52.13
N ASN A 28 -3.62 -29.07 -52.88
CA ASN A 28 -5.04 -29.15 -53.25
C ASN A 28 -5.38 -30.59 -53.67
N GLY A 29 -6.39 -31.21 -53.05
CA GLY A 29 -6.80 -32.58 -53.32
C GLY A 29 -7.91 -33.08 -52.40
N THR A 30 -9.15 -33.04 -52.88
CA THR A 30 -10.33 -33.69 -52.27
C THR A 30 -10.46 -35.15 -52.71
N MET A 31 -11.20 -35.97 -51.94
CA MET A 31 -12.08 -37.05 -52.47
C MET A 31 -12.99 -37.65 -51.37
N ASP A 32 -14.12 -38.22 -51.79
CA ASP A 32 -15.11 -38.99 -51.00
C ASP A 32 -14.77 -40.49 -50.91
N GLY A 33 -15.50 -41.27 -50.08
CA GLY A 33 -15.50 -42.74 -50.18
C GLY A 33 -16.26 -43.53 -49.09
N SER A 34 -16.96 -44.60 -49.48
CA SER A 34 -17.76 -45.53 -48.64
C SER A 34 -18.10 -46.83 -49.41
N VAL A 35 -18.68 -47.91 -48.85
CA VAL A 35 -19.14 -48.18 -47.47
C VAL A 35 -18.19 -49.19 -46.76
N GLU A 36 -18.47 -50.42 -46.29
CA GLU A 36 -19.65 -51.31 -46.20
C GLU A 36 -19.47 -52.33 -45.03
N GLU A 37 -20.34 -53.35 -44.88
CA GLU A 37 -20.51 -54.15 -43.64
C GLU A 37 -19.76 -55.50 -43.57
N GLY A 38 -19.69 -56.07 -42.35
CA GLY A 38 -19.30 -57.46 -42.10
C GLY A 38 -19.59 -57.91 -40.66
N MET A 39 -20.79 -58.44 -40.40
CA MET A 39 -21.14 -59.08 -39.12
C MET A 39 -20.80 -60.57 -39.10
N ASP A 40 -20.43 -61.09 -37.93
CA ASP A 40 -20.61 -62.50 -37.59
C ASP A 40 -21.07 -62.63 -36.13
N ASN A 41 -21.76 -63.73 -35.78
CA ASN A 41 -22.71 -63.78 -34.68
C ASN A 41 -22.45 -64.97 -33.74
N SER A 42 -22.03 -64.71 -32.50
CA SER A 42 -21.88 -65.75 -31.46
C SER A 42 -22.44 -65.31 -30.11
N VAL A 43 -23.26 -66.16 -29.50
CA VAL A 43 -24.13 -65.82 -28.36
C VAL A 43 -23.48 -66.15 -27.01
N PHE A 44 -23.45 -65.18 -26.08
CA PHE A 44 -23.27 -65.47 -24.65
C PHE A 44 -23.88 -64.41 -23.72
N VAL A 45 -24.68 -64.85 -22.73
CA VAL A 45 -25.37 -64.01 -21.73
C VAL A 45 -25.69 -64.87 -20.48
N PRO A 46 -25.54 -64.41 -19.22
CA PRO A 46 -24.48 -63.56 -18.67
C PRO A 46 -23.91 -64.09 -17.32
N SER A 47 -22.69 -63.68 -16.94
CA SER A 47 -22.27 -63.65 -15.52
C SER A 47 -21.10 -62.69 -15.30
N VAL A 48 -21.11 -61.95 -14.18
CA VAL A 48 -20.31 -60.74 -13.96
C VAL A 48 -18.92 -61.02 -13.37
N PRO A 49 -17.88 -60.33 -13.88
CA PRO A 49 -16.83 -59.81 -13.02
C PRO A 49 -16.59 -58.29 -13.21
N VAL A 50 -16.73 -57.57 -12.09
CA VAL A 50 -16.12 -56.29 -11.67
C VAL A 50 -15.54 -55.34 -12.73
N MET A 51 -16.02 -54.09 -12.67
CA MET A 51 -15.59 -52.96 -13.49
C MET A 51 -14.10 -52.59 -13.26
N GLY A 52 -13.30 -52.60 -14.34
CA GLY A 52 -11.88 -52.24 -14.30
C GLY A 52 -11.39 -51.65 -15.62
N THR A 53 -10.69 -50.51 -15.53
CA THR A 53 -9.89 -49.86 -16.60
C THR A 53 -10.53 -49.75 -17.99
N LEU A 54 -11.25 -48.64 -18.22
CA LEU A 54 -11.24 -47.97 -19.53
C LEU A 54 -10.37 -46.70 -19.43
N ASN A 55 -9.94 -46.16 -20.58
CA ASN A 55 -9.03 -45.01 -20.74
C ASN A 55 -7.57 -45.29 -20.33
N GLY A 56 -6.73 -45.60 -21.33
CA GLY A 56 -5.31 -45.91 -21.16
C GLY A 56 -4.40 -44.70 -20.91
N TYR A 57 -4.63 -43.98 -19.80
CA TYR A 57 -3.62 -43.07 -19.24
C TYR A 57 -2.73 -43.82 -18.25
N PRO A 58 -1.40 -43.59 -18.25
CA PRO A 58 -0.53 -44.17 -17.24
C PRO A 58 -0.92 -43.65 -15.85
N GLN A 59 -1.15 -44.57 -14.91
CA GLN A 59 -1.42 -44.24 -13.52
C GLN A 59 -0.16 -43.66 -12.87
N VAL A 60 -0.04 -42.33 -12.87
CA VAL A 60 0.90 -41.62 -12.00
C VAL A 60 0.50 -41.94 -10.54
N PRO A 61 1.43 -42.35 -9.66
CA PRO A 61 1.09 -42.65 -8.26
C PRO A 61 0.50 -41.41 -7.57
N GLY A 62 -0.82 -41.41 -7.38
CA GLY A 62 -1.50 -40.35 -6.66
C GLY A 62 -1.13 -40.40 -5.18
N ALA A 63 -0.37 -39.41 -4.71
CA ALA A 63 -0.35 -39.08 -3.29
C ALA A 63 -1.81 -38.79 -2.85
N PRO A 64 -2.22 -39.18 -1.63
CA PRO A 64 -3.56 -38.89 -1.18
C PRO A 64 -3.78 -37.37 -1.11
N PHE A 65 -5.01 -36.92 -1.33
CA PHE A 65 -5.36 -35.48 -1.30
C PHE A 65 -5.13 -34.80 0.07
N SER A 66 -4.80 -35.56 1.12
CA SER A 66 -4.32 -35.05 2.40
C SER A 66 -2.88 -34.52 2.36
N ASP A 67 -2.05 -35.02 1.44
CA ASP A 67 -0.59 -34.86 1.46
C ASP A 67 -0.12 -33.83 0.41
N MET A 68 -1.04 -33.37 -0.45
CA MET A 68 -0.82 -32.14 -1.24
C MET A 68 -0.92 -30.92 -0.32
N ALA A 69 0.22 -30.54 0.26
CA ALA A 69 0.39 -29.19 0.79
C ALA A 69 0.19 -28.19 -0.36
N LEU A 70 -0.95 -27.50 -0.37
CA LEU A 70 -1.18 -26.36 -1.25
C LEU A 70 -0.06 -25.33 -1.01
N ALA A 71 0.70 -25.02 -2.06
CA ALA A 71 1.77 -24.03 -1.97
C ALA A 71 1.17 -22.66 -1.63
N MET A 72 1.28 -22.25 -0.37
CA MET A 72 0.50 -21.15 0.19
C MET A 72 0.96 -19.78 -0.35
N ASN A 73 0.48 -19.39 -1.53
CA ASN A 73 0.60 -18.04 -2.11
C ASN A 73 2.02 -17.44 -2.06
N GLY A 74 3.05 -18.25 -2.34
CA GLY A 74 4.46 -17.83 -2.34
C GLY A 74 5.10 -17.66 -0.96
N MET A 75 4.39 -17.97 0.13
CA MET A 75 4.90 -17.82 1.50
C MET A 75 5.94 -18.90 1.84
N GLN A 76 7.13 -18.47 2.29
CA GLN A 76 8.12 -19.37 2.88
C GLN A 76 7.63 -19.82 4.27
N PRO A 77 7.68 -21.12 4.64
CA PRO A 77 7.22 -21.60 5.95
C PRO A 77 7.92 -20.95 7.16
N GLU A 78 9.14 -20.46 6.94
CA GLU A 78 10.01 -19.87 7.98
C GLU A 78 9.48 -18.51 8.48
N MET A 79 8.69 -17.78 7.67
CA MET A 79 8.13 -16.45 8.01
C MET A 79 7.17 -16.43 9.22
N PHE A 80 6.80 -17.61 9.75
CA PHE A 80 5.79 -17.75 10.81
C PHE A 80 6.34 -18.39 12.09
N VAL A 81 7.65 -18.67 12.16
CA VAL A 81 8.29 -19.24 13.36
C VAL A 81 8.56 -18.13 14.37
N VAL A 82 7.53 -17.73 15.11
CA VAL A 82 7.67 -16.76 16.22
C VAL A 82 8.59 -17.33 17.30
N GLN A 83 9.88 -16.96 17.24
CA GLN A 83 10.88 -17.45 18.17
C GLN A 83 10.56 -17.02 19.61
N PRO A 84 10.75 -17.89 20.63
CA PRO A 84 10.47 -17.55 22.02
C PRO A 84 11.38 -16.41 22.47
N GLN A 85 10.78 -15.25 22.75
CA GLN A 85 11.54 -14.01 22.94
C GLN A 85 12.48 -14.06 24.14
N GLN A 86 13.76 -13.81 23.86
CA GLN A 86 14.73 -13.41 24.89
C GLN A 86 14.50 -11.94 25.28
N PRO A 87 14.74 -11.55 26.55
CA PRO A 87 14.68 -10.15 26.96
C PRO A 87 15.71 -9.30 26.19
N ILE A 88 15.47 -7.99 26.10
CA ILE A 88 16.36 -7.07 25.37
C ILE A 88 17.78 -7.16 25.96
N SER A 89 18.73 -7.59 25.14
CA SER A 89 20.13 -7.79 25.52
C SER A 89 20.83 -6.46 25.81
N ALA A 90 21.88 -6.50 26.63
CA ALA A 90 22.64 -5.29 26.98
C ALA A 90 23.18 -4.56 25.72
N ASP A 91 23.59 -5.32 24.70
CA ASP A 91 24.08 -4.78 23.42
C ASP A 91 22.98 -4.15 22.56
N GLU A 92 21.74 -4.62 22.67
CA GLU A 92 20.56 -3.98 22.06
C GLU A 92 20.18 -2.69 22.81
N ILE A 93 20.20 -2.71 24.15
CA ILE A 93 19.97 -1.50 24.94
C ILE A 93 21.03 -0.44 24.62
N ALA A 94 22.29 -0.84 24.42
CA ALA A 94 23.37 0.05 24.01
C ALA A 94 23.20 0.59 22.57
N LEU A 95 22.79 -0.26 21.61
CA LEU A 95 22.53 0.17 20.23
C LEU A 95 21.36 1.16 20.15
N TYR A 96 20.24 0.82 20.79
CA TYR A 96 19.02 1.62 20.74
C TYR A 96 18.95 2.70 21.83
N ASP A 97 19.99 2.92 22.63
CA ASP A 97 20.00 3.86 23.77
C ASP A 97 19.38 5.24 23.44
N ARG A 98 19.77 5.83 22.31
CA ARG A 98 19.25 7.13 21.84
C ARG A 98 17.76 7.10 21.49
N GLN A 99 17.30 5.98 20.92
CA GLN A 99 15.90 5.74 20.53
C GLN A 99 15.04 5.46 21.78
N ILE A 100 15.53 4.59 22.68
CA ILE A 100 14.93 4.27 23.97
C ILE A 100 14.77 5.52 24.86
N ARG A 101 15.72 6.47 24.83
CA ARG A 101 15.59 7.78 25.52
C ARG A 101 14.46 8.65 24.96
N LEU A 102 14.09 8.50 23.69
CA LEU A 102 13.05 9.29 23.02
C LEU A 102 11.65 8.69 23.20
N TRP A 103 11.47 7.42 22.81
CA TRP A 103 10.16 6.76 22.88
C TRP A 103 9.91 5.96 24.17
N GLY A 104 10.96 5.37 24.77
CA GLY A 104 10.88 4.54 25.97
C GLY A 104 11.01 3.04 25.68
N MET A 105 11.49 2.26 26.65
CA MET A 105 11.78 0.82 26.48
C MET A 105 10.56 0.02 25.98
N GLN A 106 9.37 0.32 26.51
CA GLN A 106 8.11 -0.34 26.12
C GLN A 106 7.77 -0.14 24.64
N VAL A 107 8.19 0.95 24.00
CA VAL A 107 8.01 1.14 22.55
C VAL A 107 9.01 0.25 21.79
N GLN A 108 10.26 0.14 22.25
CA GLN A 108 11.25 -0.76 21.64
C GLN A 108 10.83 -2.24 21.73
N GLU A 109 10.19 -2.65 22.84
CA GLU A 109 9.60 -3.99 23.01
C GLU A 109 8.44 -4.26 22.04
N LYS A 110 7.63 -3.24 21.72
CA LYS A 110 6.57 -3.33 20.70
C LYS A 110 7.16 -3.37 19.28
N LEU A 111 8.15 -2.53 18.97
CA LEU A 111 8.85 -2.55 17.67
C LEU A 111 9.43 -3.93 17.40
N ARG A 112 10.16 -4.52 18.36
CA ARG A 112 10.72 -5.88 18.29
C ARG A 112 9.70 -7.02 18.18
N ARG A 113 8.39 -6.73 18.27
CA ARG A 113 7.29 -7.69 18.05
C ARG A 113 6.55 -7.48 16.73
N ALA A 114 6.72 -6.30 16.11
CA ALA A 114 5.96 -5.93 14.93
C ALA A 114 6.39 -6.75 13.72
N ASN A 115 5.42 -7.35 13.03
CA ASN A 115 5.58 -7.87 11.68
C ASN A 115 5.01 -6.86 10.67
N VAL A 116 5.86 -6.34 9.78
CA VAL A 116 5.50 -5.30 8.80
C VAL A 116 5.64 -5.84 7.39
N LEU A 117 4.59 -5.67 6.58
CA LEU A 117 4.65 -5.87 5.13
C LEU A 117 4.91 -4.53 4.44
N LEU A 118 5.93 -4.47 3.59
CA LEU A 118 6.17 -3.37 2.66
C LEU A 118 5.96 -3.88 1.23
N ILE A 119 5.11 -3.20 0.47
CA ILE A 119 4.83 -3.51 -0.93
C ILE A 119 5.41 -2.42 -1.82
N GLY A 120 6.17 -2.84 -2.84
CA GLY A 120 6.93 -1.96 -3.73
C GLY A 120 8.27 -1.56 -3.12
N MET A 121 9.35 -1.82 -3.86
CA MET A 121 10.73 -1.55 -3.42
C MET A 121 11.43 -0.64 -4.44
N LYS A 122 10.83 0.52 -4.74
CA LYS A 122 11.52 1.65 -5.38
C LYS A 122 12.17 2.55 -4.31
N GLY A 123 12.60 3.77 -4.64
CA GLY A 123 13.25 4.71 -3.73
C GLY A 123 12.42 5.05 -2.48
N LEU A 124 11.09 5.22 -2.62
CA LEU A 124 10.20 5.38 -1.46
C LEU A 124 10.23 4.16 -0.54
N GLY A 125 10.15 2.95 -1.12
CA GLY A 125 10.26 1.69 -0.39
C GLY A 125 11.62 1.55 0.31
N CYS A 126 12.72 1.94 -0.35
CA CYS A 126 14.06 1.94 0.22
C CYS A 126 14.17 2.82 1.47
N GLU A 127 13.62 4.04 1.42
CA GLU A 127 13.61 4.97 2.55
C GLU A 127 12.78 4.43 3.72
N ILE A 128 11.58 3.91 3.47
CA ILE A 128 10.74 3.28 4.49
C ILE A 128 11.46 2.08 5.12
N ALA A 129 11.95 1.14 4.31
CA ALA A 129 12.64 -0.07 4.76
C ALA A 129 13.88 0.26 5.59
N LYS A 130 14.74 1.19 5.13
CA LYS A 130 15.90 1.69 5.87
C LYS A 130 15.51 2.19 7.26
N ASN A 131 14.49 3.04 7.34
CA ASN A 131 14.10 3.68 8.60
C ASN A 131 13.48 2.66 9.59
N LEU A 132 12.66 1.71 9.10
CA LEU A 132 12.09 0.65 9.95
C LEU A 132 13.16 -0.35 10.44
N VAL A 133 14.09 -0.75 9.58
CA VAL A 133 15.20 -1.66 9.94
C VAL A 133 16.13 -1.00 10.97
N LEU A 134 16.46 0.29 10.81
CA LEU A 134 17.26 1.04 11.78
C LEU A 134 16.53 1.35 13.09
N ALA A 135 15.19 1.35 13.11
CA ALA A 135 14.38 1.44 14.33
C ALA A 135 14.25 0.09 15.07
N GLY A 136 14.62 -1.03 14.44
CA GLY A 136 14.56 -2.35 15.05
C GLY A 136 13.15 -2.91 15.17
N VAL A 137 12.37 -2.86 14.08
CA VAL A 137 11.17 -3.72 13.94
C VAL A 137 11.54 -5.20 14.04
N GLY A 138 10.59 -6.07 14.43
CA GLY A 138 10.86 -7.51 14.53
C GLY A 138 11.10 -8.16 13.18
N VAL A 139 10.10 -8.04 12.30
CA VAL A 139 10.10 -8.64 10.95
C VAL A 139 9.71 -7.60 9.91
N LEU A 140 10.41 -7.59 8.77
CA LEU A 140 10.07 -6.82 7.58
C LEU A 140 10.00 -7.75 6.36
N THR A 141 8.79 -8.01 5.86
CA THR A 141 8.60 -8.72 4.58
C THR A 141 8.45 -7.69 3.46
N ILE A 142 9.26 -7.83 2.41
CA ILE A 142 9.25 -6.93 1.25
C ILE A 142 8.67 -7.68 0.05
N LEU A 143 7.49 -7.26 -0.38
CA LEU A 143 6.80 -7.78 -1.56
C LEU A 143 7.03 -6.82 -2.73
N ASP A 144 7.82 -7.25 -3.71
CA ASP A 144 7.92 -6.59 -5.01
C ASP A 144 8.12 -7.65 -6.08
N HIS A 145 7.42 -7.50 -7.19
CA HIS A 145 7.43 -8.39 -8.36
C HIS A 145 8.25 -7.85 -9.52
N GLU A 146 8.61 -6.57 -9.49
CA GLU A 146 9.40 -5.92 -10.53
C GLU A 146 10.89 -6.20 -10.39
N VAL A 147 11.61 -5.97 -11.49
CA VAL A 147 13.06 -6.05 -11.56
C VAL A 147 13.70 -4.67 -11.46
N VAL A 148 14.95 -4.61 -11.01
CA VAL A 148 15.77 -3.41 -11.01
C VAL A 148 15.94 -2.93 -12.45
N ALA A 149 15.43 -1.74 -12.73
CA ALA A 149 15.62 -1.00 -13.97
C ALA A 149 16.74 0.05 -13.81
N GLU A 150 17.20 0.63 -14.92
CA GLU A 150 18.21 1.70 -14.91
C GLU A 150 17.73 2.95 -14.15
N GLU A 151 16.43 3.27 -14.24
CA GLU A 151 15.80 4.38 -13.51
C GLU A 151 15.88 4.24 -11.99
N ASP A 152 15.83 3.00 -11.47
CA ASP A 152 15.88 2.75 -10.03
C ASP A 152 17.22 3.20 -9.42
N LEU A 153 18.31 3.19 -10.20
CA LEU A 153 19.65 3.59 -9.72
C LEU A 153 19.72 5.05 -9.24
N GLY A 154 18.76 5.91 -9.62
CA GLY A 154 18.68 7.30 -9.17
C GLY A 154 18.20 7.48 -7.71
N THR A 155 17.48 6.51 -7.15
CA THR A 155 16.85 6.61 -5.82
C THR A 155 17.03 5.35 -4.95
N HIS A 156 17.18 4.17 -5.56
CA HIS A 156 17.27 2.87 -4.90
C HIS A 156 18.70 2.57 -4.41
N PHE A 157 19.15 3.27 -3.36
CA PHE A 157 20.53 3.21 -2.85
C PHE A 157 21.03 1.83 -2.36
N PHE A 158 20.16 0.82 -2.26
CA PHE A 158 20.53 -0.58 -1.96
C PHE A 158 21.02 -1.43 -3.15
N VAL A 159 20.84 -0.99 -4.41
CA VAL A 159 21.27 -1.78 -5.59
C VAL A 159 22.32 -1.03 -6.41
N ARG A 160 22.95 -1.76 -7.34
CA ARG A 160 23.95 -1.25 -8.29
C ARG A 160 23.57 -1.71 -9.70
N GLU A 161 24.24 -1.14 -10.69
CA GLU A 161 24.14 -1.50 -12.12
C GLU A 161 24.26 -3.02 -12.37
N ALA A 162 25.11 -3.72 -11.60
CA ALA A 162 25.29 -5.18 -11.66
C ALA A 162 24.06 -6.01 -11.20
N GLN A 163 23.01 -5.37 -10.64
CA GLN A 163 21.75 -6.01 -10.26
C GLN A 163 20.58 -5.67 -11.20
N ILE A 164 20.79 -4.90 -12.29
CA ILE A 164 19.76 -4.66 -13.31
C ILE A 164 19.21 -6.01 -13.81
N GLY A 165 17.87 -6.12 -13.89
CA GLY A 165 17.17 -7.35 -14.28
C GLY A 165 16.98 -8.39 -13.15
N GLN A 166 17.56 -8.18 -11.96
CA GLN A 166 17.23 -8.97 -10.77
C GLN A 166 15.99 -8.39 -10.07
N ASN A 167 15.24 -9.20 -9.33
CA ASN A 167 14.08 -8.72 -8.55
C ASN A 167 14.50 -7.67 -7.50
N ARG A 168 13.76 -6.55 -7.39
CA ARG A 168 14.15 -5.42 -6.51
C ARG A 168 14.30 -5.82 -5.05
N ALA A 169 13.30 -6.49 -4.50
CA ALA A 169 13.30 -6.90 -3.08
C ALA A 169 14.48 -7.84 -2.77
N GLN A 170 14.70 -8.86 -3.60
CA GLN A 170 15.81 -9.80 -3.47
C GLN A 170 17.18 -9.13 -3.59
N ALA A 171 17.34 -8.19 -4.55
CA ALA A 171 18.58 -7.45 -4.75
C ALA A 171 18.90 -6.49 -3.58
N ALA A 172 17.87 -5.94 -2.92
CA ALA A 172 18.02 -5.04 -1.77
C ALA A 172 18.34 -5.76 -0.44
N MET A 173 17.84 -6.99 -0.27
CA MET A 173 17.86 -7.76 0.97
C MET A 173 19.25 -7.82 1.64
N ALA A 174 20.30 -8.03 0.85
CA ALA A 174 21.67 -8.17 1.35
C ALA A 174 22.26 -6.87 1.94
N GLU A 175 21.84 -5.69 1.46
CA GLU A 175 22.27 -4.41 2.04
C GLU A 175 21.38 -3.99 3.22
N LEU A 176 20.08 -4.30 3.17
CA LEU A 176 19.16 -4.12 4.29
C LEU A 176 19.60 -4.88 5.54
N GLN A 177 19.95 -6.15 5.41
CA GLN A 177 20.38 -6.98 6.56
C GLN A 177 21.66 -6.44 7.23
N LYS A 178 22.52 -5.71 6.49
CA LYS A 178 23.71 -5.06 7.06
C LYS A 178 23.39 -3.84 7.92
N LEU A 179 22.26 -3.16 7.69
CA LEU A 179 21.84 -2.02 8.51
C LEU A 179 21.52 -2.45 9.94
N ASN A 180 20.86 -3.60 10.10
CA ASN A 180 20.55 -4.15 11.42
C ASN A 180 20.36 -5.69 11.36
N PRO A 181 21.40 -6.48 11.67
CA PRO A 181 21.34 -7.95 11.64
C PRO A 181 20.35 -8.59 12.63
N ARG A 182 19.63 -7.81 13.44
CA ARG A 182 18.62 -8.27 14.41
C ARG A 182 17.18 -8.18 13.91
N VAL A 183 16.96 -7.63 12.72
CA VAL A 183 15.66 -7.61 12.04
C VAL A 183 15.61 -8.81 11.11
N GLU A 184 14.52 -9.57 11.11
CA GLU A 184 14.31 -10.63 10.14
C GLU A 184 13.72 -10.02 8.86
N VAL A 185 14.46 -10.11 7.73
CA VAL A 185 14.05 -9.53 6.44
C VAL A 185 13.72 -10.65 5.46
N TYR A 186 12.48 -10.70 4.99
CA TYR A 186 11.99 -11.67 4.01
C TYR A 186 11.62 -10.98 2.70
N THR A 187 11.59 -11.74 1.59
CA THR A 187 11.23 -11.21 0.26
C THR A 187 10.19 -12.09 -0.44
N ASP A 188 9.22 -11.45 -1.10
CA ASP A 188 8.14 -12.11 -1.83
C ASP A 188 8.10 -11.58 -3.28
N PRO A 189 8.53 -12.38 -4.28
CA PRO A 189 8.69 -11.92 -5.66
C PRO A 189 7.38 -11.89 -6.48
N ASN A 190 6.21 -12.04 -5.83
CA ASN A 190 4.92 -12.15 -6.50
C ASN A 190 4.14 -10.83 -6.43
N ALA A 191 3.28 -10.58 -7.43
CA ALA A 191 2.51 -9.33 -7.49
C ALA A 191 1.47 -9.25 -6.36
N ALA A 192 1.28 -8.06 -5.77
CA ALA A 192 0.35 -7.85 -4.65
C ALA A 192 -1.11 -8.21 -4.99
N VAL A 193 -1.50 -8.04 -6.26
CA VAL A 193 -2.83 -8.39 -6.79
C VAL A 193 -3.08 -9.91 -6.84
N THR A 194 -2.05 -10.74 -6.67
CA THR A 194 -2.15 -12.22 -6.63
C THR A 194 -2.19 -12.80 -5.21
N LYS A 195 -2.40 -11.94 -4.19
CA LYS A 195 -2.47 -12.36 -2.78
C LYS A 195 -3.93 -12.39 -2.30
N ASP A 196 -4.37 -13.55 -1.81
CA ASP A 196 -5.66 -13.67 -1.12
C ASP A 196 -5.71 -12.79 0.14
N PRO A 197 -6.90 -12.34 0.60
CA PRO A 197 -7.05 -11.51 1.79
C PRO A 197 -6.34 -12.08 3.04
N GLU A 198 -6.37 -13.40 3.20
CA GLU A 198 -5.72 -14.17 4.25
C GLU A 198 -4.21 -13.93 4.36
N TYR A 199 -3.53 -13.50 3.29
CA TYR A 199 -2.10 -13.14 3.32
C TYR A 199 -1.85 -11.96 4.27
N PHE A 200 -2.72 -10.95 4.23
CA PHE A 200 -2.55 -9.69 4.95
C PHE A 200 -2.84 -9.83 6.46
N GLN A 201 -3.51 -10.90 6.89
CA GLN A 201 -3.79 -11.16 8.32
C GLN A 201 -2.51 -11.35 9.16
N ASN A 202 -1.40 -11.72 8.53
CA ASN A 202 -0.15 -12.07 9.20
C ASN A 202 0.67 -10.87 9.69
N PHE A 203 0.37 -9.67 9.18
CA PHE A 203 1.14 -8.45 9.41
C PHE A 203 0.37 -7.49 10.33
N ASP A 204 1.05 -6.85 11.28
CA ASP A 204 0.43 -5.85 12.16
C ASP A 204 0.15 -4.53 11.45
N ILE A 205 0.96 -4.25 10.41
CA ILE A 205 0.89 -3.09 9.52
C ILE A 205 1.29 -3.53 8.11
N THR A 206 0.46 -3.18 7.11
CA THR A 206 0.80 -3.25 5.69
C THR A 206 1.04 -1.86 5.14
N ILE A 207 2.13 -1.66 4.41
CA ILE A 207 2.52 -0.40 3.77
C ILE A 207 2.58 -0.65 2.26
N ALA A 208 1.73 0.01 1.48
CA ALA A 208 1.68 -0.14 0.02
C ALA A 208 2.24 1.09 -0.69
N THR A 209 3.18 0.89 -1.62
CA THR A 209 3.77 1.96 -2.44
C THR A 209 3.61 1.72 -3.94
N GLY A 210 3.39 2.80 -4.69
CA GLY A 210 3.33 2.78 -6.17
C GLY A 210 2.16 1.99 -6.79
N LEU A 211 1.13 1.62 -6.02
CA LEU A 211 -0.01 0.82 -6.51
C LEU A 211 -1.20 1.70 -6.94
N ILE A 212 -1.96 1.21 -7.92
CA ILE A 212 -3.20 1.85 -8.37
C ILE A 212 -4.31 1.78 -7.30
N MET A 213 -5.21 2.77 -7.31
CA MET A 213 -6.27 2.93 -6.30
C MET A 213 -7.13 1.67 -6.09
N ASP A 214 -7.44 0.91 -7.15
CA ASP A 214 -8.24 -0.32 -7.03
C ASP A 214 -7.52 -1.38 -6.20
N VAL A 215 -6.22 -1.56 -6.42
CA VAL A 215 -5.37 -2.52 -5.67
C VAL A 215 -5.14 -2.03 -4.24
N LEU A 216 -4.89 -0.73 -4.04
CA LEU A 216 -4.84 -0.12 -2.71
C LEU A 216 -6.15 -0.34 -1.93
N GLY A 217 -7.30 -0.19 -2.60
CA GLY A 217 -8.62 -0.44 -2.05
C GLY A 217 -8.82 -1.90 -1.61
N THR A 218 -8.46 -2.86 -2.48
CA THR A 218 -8.51 -4.30 -2.15
C THR A 218 -7.63 -4.64 -0.95
N ILE A 219 -6.37 -4.19 -0.94
CA ILE A 219 -5.42 -4.48 0.16
C ILE A 219 -5.89 -3.84 1.46
N ASN A 220 -6.35 -2.58 1.43
CA ASN A 220 -6.87 -1.89 2.60
C ASN A 220 -8.10 -2.62 3.18
N MET A 221 -9.03 -3.04 2.33
CA MET A 221 -10.22 -3.79 2.78
C MET A 221 -9.85 -5.15 3.36
N ALA A 222 -8.89 -5.87 2.77
CA ALA A 222 -8.35 -7.10 3.34
C ALA A 222 -7.71 -6.86 4.72
N CYS A 223 -6.84 -5.85 4.86
CA CYS A 223 -6.26 -5.47 6.16
C CYS A 223 -7.37 -5.17 7.19
N ARG A 224 -8.39 -4.40 6.80
CA ARG A 224 -9.52 -4.02 7.66
C ARG A 224 -10.37 -5.23 8.09
N MET A 225 -10.54 -6.25 7.25
CA MET A 225 -11.25 -7.48 7.59
C MET A 225 -10.59 -8.26 8.75
N TYR A 226 -9.26 -8.23 8.85
CA TYR A 226 -8.50 -8.88 9.93
C TYR A 226 -8.02 -7.90 11.02
N GLY A 227 -8.55 -6.67 11.06
CA GLY A 227 -8.16 -5.65 12.05
C GLY A 227 -6.71 -5.20 11.97
N ARG A 228 -6.07 -5.35 10.80
CA ARG A 228 -4.68 -4.94 10.54
C ARG A 228 -4.64 -3.50 10.00
N LYS A 229 -3.58 -2.77 10.34
CA LYS A 229 -3.43 -1.36 9.93
C LYS A 229 -2.87 -1.28 8.52
N PHE A 230 -3.26 -0.26 7.78
CA PHE A 230 -2.87 -0.05 6.40
C PHE A 230 -2.30 1.35 6.18
N TYR A 231 -1.24 1.46 5.38
CA TYR A 231 -0.73 2.71 4.81
C TYR A 231 -0.66 2.58 3.29
N ALA A 232 -0.91 3.68 2.58
CA ALA A 232 -0.61 3.84 1.17
C ALA A 232 0.26 5.08 0.96
N ALA A 233 1.25 5.04 0.08
CA ALA A 233 2.06 6.21 -0.24
C ALA A 233 2.63 6.14 -1.66
N ASP A 234 2.86 7.29 -2.28
CA ASP A 234 3.46 7.35 -3.62
C ASP A 234 4.19 8.69 -3.83
N THR A 235 5.11 8.73 -4.80
CA THR A 235 5.79 9.95 -5.22
C THR A 235 5.73 10.13 -6.73
N HIS A 236 5.50 11.37 -7.14
CA HIS A 236 5.48 11.81 -8.53
C HIS A 236 6.37 13.05 -8.60
N GLY A 237 7.66 12.81 -8.79
CA GLY A 237 8.71 13.81 -8.87
C GLY A 237 8.75 14.70 -7.62
N MET A 238 8.42 15.97 -7.78
CA MET A 238 8.35 16.95 -6.69
C MET A 238 7.16 16.74 -5.74
N TYR A 239 6.16 15.95 -6.10
CA TYR A 239 4.93 15.75 -5.33
C TYR A 239 4.85 14.34 -4.73
N GLY A 240 4.01 14.16 -3.71
CA GLY A 240 3.67 12.82 -3.23
C GLY A 240 2.61 12.85 -2.12
N TYR A 241 2.25 11.66 -1.63
CA TYR A 241 1.28 11.52 -0.54
C TYR A 241 1.61 10.38 0.41
N ILE A 242 1.03 10.45 1.61
CA ILE A 242 0.85 9.33 2.53
C ILE A 242 -0.64 9.31 2.89
N PHE A 243 -1.22 8.12 2.97
CA PHE A 243 -2.54 7.83 3.49
C PHE A 243 -2.45 6.74 4.54
N ASP A 244 -3.29 6.78 5.57
CA ASP A 244 -3.40 5.72 6.57
C ASP A 244 -4.84 5.33 6.93
N ASP A 245 -5.05 4.03 7.15
CA ASP A 245 -6.25 3.46 7.75
C ASP A 245 -5.84 2.51 8.88
N LEU A 246 -5.83 3.04 10.11
CA LEU A 246 -5.50 2.28 11.31
C LEU A 246 -6.72 1.54 11.90
N VAL A 247 -7.84 1.51 11.16
CA VAL A 247 -9.17 0.99 11.55
C VAL A 247 -9.77 1.72 12.77
N ILE A 248 -9.31 1.37 13.97
CA ILE A 248 -9.55 2.06 15.24
C ILE A 248 -8.23 2.02 16.01
N HIS A 249 -7.67 3.17 16.38
CA HIS A 249 -6.37 3.25 17.03
C HIS A 249 -6.42 3.99 18.37
N ASP A 250 -6.00 3.31 19.44
CA ASP A 250 -5.78 3.90 20.75
C ASP A 250 -4.33 4.41 20.88
N PHE A 251 -4.17 5.70 21.15
CA PHE A 251 -2.87 6.35 21.37
C PHE A 251 -2.84 7.22 22.62
N VAL A 252 -1.64 7.47 23.16
CA VAL A 252 -1.45 8.24 24.40
C VAL A 252 -0.69 9.56 24.14
N ILE A 253 -1.21 10.65 24.69
CA ILE A 253 -0.52 11.95 24.80
C ILE A 253 -0.27 12.28 26.28
N GLU A 254 0.99 12.56 26.62
CA GLU A 254 1.35 13.16 27.92
C GLU A 254 1.62 14.66 27.72
N ARG A 255 0.94 15.52 28.49
CA ARG A 255 1.09 16.98 28.42
C ARG A 255 0.95 17.64 29.79
N GLN A 256 1.34 18.91 29.91
CA GLN A 256 1.03 19.70 31.11
C GLN A 256 -0.49 19.91 31.20
N GLN A 257 -1.02 19.90 32.43
CA GLN A 257 -2.46 20.01 32.68
C GLN A 257 -3.11 21.23 32.00
N SER A 258 -4.22 21.00 31.30
CA SER A 258 -5.02 22.04 30.65
C SER A 258 -5.95 22.76 31.62
N ASN A 259 -6.23 24.04 31.37
CA ASN A 259 -7.29 24.78 32.05
C ASN A 259 -8.70 24.33 31.64
N LYS A 260 -8.85 23.60 30.51
CA LYS A 260 -10.10 22.93 30.15
C LYS A 260 -10.05 21.49 30.68
N PRO A 261 -10.84 21.12 31.70
CA PRO A 261 -10.94 19.73 32.15
C PRO A 261 -11.62 18.90 31.06
N MET A 262 -10.99 17.80 30.67
CA MET A 262 -11.51 16.88 29.65
C MET A 262 -12.21 15.69 30.30
N LYS A 263 -13.25 15.17 29.66
CA LYS A 263 -14.05 14.05 30.18
C LYS A 263 -13.83 12.78 29.35
N VAL A 264 -13.89 11.63 30.02
CA VAL A 264 -14.00 10.34 29.32
C VAL A 264 -15.35 10.27 28.60
N GLY A 265 -15.34 9.85 27.34
CA GLY A 265 -16.49 9.90 26.43
C GLY A 265 -16.72 11.27 25.76
N GLU A 266 -15.84 12.26 25.95
CA GLU A 266 -15.88 13.51 25.20
C GLU A 266 -15.27 13.31 23.81
N MET A 267 -16.00 13.71 22.76
CA MET A 267 -15.51 13.72 21.38
C MET A 267 -14.72 15.01 21.12
N GLU A 268 -13.44 14.89 20.77
CA GLU A 268 -12.58 16.03 20.41
C GLU A 268 -12.71 16.39 18.92
N THR A 269 -13.03 15.40 18.07
CA THR A 269 -13.39 15.56 16.65
C THR A 269 -14.52 14.59 16.29
N SER A 270 -14.95 14.55 15.03
CA SER A 270 -15.87 13.53 14.49
C SER A 270 -15.30 12.10 14.49
N THR A 271 -13.98 11.97 14.61
CA THR A 271 -13.24 10.69 14.56
C THR A 271 -12.60 10.30 15.90
N ARG A 272 -12.46 11.24 16.84
CA ARG A 272 -11.67 11.11 18.08
C ARG A 272 -12.49 11.20 19.36
N CYS A 273 -12.43 10.14 20.16
CA CYS A 273 -12.97 10.04 21.51
C CYS A 273 -11.85 10.08 22.56
N ILE A 274 -12.11 10.65 23.74
CA ILE A 274 -11.24 10.54 24.92
C ILE A 274 -11.66 9.31 25.74
N THR A 275 -10.80 8.29 25.83
CA THR A 275 -11.12 7.01 26.51
C THR A 275 -10.57 6.91 27.92
N ALA A 276 -9.48 7.61 28.25
CA ALA A 276 -8.96 7.71 29.62
C ALA A 276 -8.25 9.04 29.89
N VAL A 277 -8.28 9.50 31.14
CA VAL A 277 -7.52 10.67 31.62
C VAL A 277 -6.89 10.33 32.97
N GLU A 278 -5.57 10.25 33.01
CA GLU A 278 -4.77 9.99 34.22
C GLU A 278 -4.03 11.26 34.66
N LEU A 279 -4.09 11.58 35.96
CA LEU A 279 -3.41 12.74 36.55
C LEU A 279 -2.15 12.31 37.30
N LYS A 280 -0.98 12.68 36.76
CA LYS A 280 0.33 12.37 37.33
C LYS A 280 0.93 13.63 37.96
N LYS A 281 0.87 13.74 39.29
CA LYS A 281 1.51 14.82 40.04
C LYS A 281 3.03 14.63 40.03
N GLY A 282 3.76 15.47 39.31
CA GLY A 282 5.21 15.62 39.44
C GLY A 282 5.58 16.62 40.54
N ASN A 283 6.87 16.74 40.85
CA ASN A 283 7.38 17.57 41.94
C ASN A 283 7.08 19.08 41.77
N GLU A 284 6.96 19.56 40.52
CA GLU A 284 6.72 20.98 40.21
C GLU A 284 5.44 21.22 39.39
N LYS A 285 4.93 20.22 38.68
CA LYS A 285 3.78 20.34 37.75
C LYS A 285 2.93 19.07 37.70
N THR A 286 1.62 19.25 37.53
CA THR A 286 0.71 18.16 37.17
C THR A 286 0.81 17.88 35.67
N MET A 287 1.08 16.62 35.32
CA MET A 287 0.97 16.12 33.95
C MET A 287 -0.36 15.38 33.78
N GLU A 288 -1.02 15.61 32.65
CA GLU A 288 -2.16 14.84 32.17
C GLU A 288 -1.66 13.82 31.15
N ARG A 289 -1.94 12.54 31.39
CA ARG A 289 -1.77 11.45 30.45
C ARG A 289 -3.15 11.08 29.93
N ILE A 290 -3.41 11.35 28.66
CA ILE A 290 -4.72 11.15 28.03
C ILE A 290 -4.59 10.02 27.01
N THR A 291 -5.48 9.04 27.10
CA THR A 291 -5.69 8.05 26.04
C THR A 291 -6.82 8.55 25.15
N TYR A 292 -6.54 8.62 23.86
CA TYR A 292 -7.48 8.93 22.80
C TYR A 292 -7.73 7.69 21.95
N GLN A 293 -8.95 7.52 21.46
CA GLN A 293 -9.33 6.55 20.45
C GLN A 293 -9.72 7.27 19.17
N GLU A 294 -9.11 6.89 18.05
CA GLU A 294 -9.25 7.54 16.75
C GLU A 294 -9.76 6.53 15.71
N THR A 295 -10.83 6.89 15.01
CA THR A 295 -11.49 6.03 14.01
C THR A 295 -11.07 6.42 12.60
N TYR A 296 -10.77 5.42 11.76
CA TYR A 296 -10.29 5.60 10.40
C TYR A 296 -11.27 5.10 9.36
N SER A 297 -11.16 5.63 8.14
CA SER A 297 -11.99 5.29 6.99
C SER A 297 -11.12 4.74 5.86
N PRO A 298 -11.54 3.68 5.15
CA PRO A 298 -10.71 3.06 4.12
C PRO A 298 -10.50 3.97 2.90
N ILE A 299 -9.39 3.78 2.19
CA ILE A 299 -8.91 4.68 1.14
C ILE A 299 -9.95 5.00 0.04
N PRO A 300 -10.80 4.08 -0.47
CA PRO A 300 -11.77 4.44 -1.50
C PRO A 300 -12.86 5.38 -0.96
N LEU A 301 -13.23 5.21 0.31
CA LEU A 301 -14.24 6.02 0.97
C LEU A 301 -13.68 7.40 1.35
N ALA A 302 -12.43 7.48 1.82
CA ALA A 302 -11.72 8.73 2.04
C ALA A 302 -11.47 9.48 0.70
N ASN A 303 -11.15 8.76 -0.39
CA ASN A 303 -10.93 9.33 -1.72
C ASN A 303 -12.20 9.98 -2.32
N LEU A 304 -13.39 9.50 -1.96
CA LEU A 304 -14.68 10.09 -2.39
C LEU A 304 -15.25 11.12 -1.40
N SER A 305 -14.71 11.21 -0.19
CA SER A 305 -15.25 12.05 0.88
C SER A 305 -14.95 13.55 0.71
N PRO A 306 -15.77 14.44 1.30
CA PRO A 306 -15.57 15.89 1.23
C PRO A 306 -14.38 16.36 2.10
N LEU A 307 -13.96 17.61 1.89
CA LEU A 307 -13.02 18.27 2.80
C LEU A 307 -13.68 18.52 4.19
N PRO A 308 -12.92 18.40 5.29
CA PRO A 308 -13.43 18.63 6.65
C PRO A 308 -13.96 20.06 6.80
N ALA A 309 -14.96 20.26 7.65
CA ALA A 309 -15.76 21.48 7.69
C ALA A 309 -14.91 22.75 7.94
N ARG A 310 -13.89 22.64 8.80
CA ARG A 310 -12.89 23.71 9.08
C ARG A 310 -12.16 24.23 7.84
N VAL A 311 -12.04 23.40 6.79
CA VAL A 311 -11.44 23.77 5.49
C VAL A 311 -12.51 24.24 4.52
N ARG A 312 -13.63 23.52 4.44
CA ARG A 312 -14.74 23.76 3.50
C ARG A 312 -15.47 25.09 3.73
N ASN A 313 -15.71 25.46 4.99
CA ASN A 313 -16.73 26.46 5.35
C ASN A 313 -16.37 27.92 4.98
N THR A 314 -15.09 28.26 4.75
CA THR A 314 -14.70 29.62 4.31
C THR A 314 -14.02 29.60 2.93
N ARG A 315 -14.19 30.66 2.12
CA ARG A 315 -13.43 30.78 0.86
C ARG A 315 -11.93 30.87 1.11
N ARG A 316 -11.51 31.57 2.18
CA ARG A 316 -10.08 31.80 2.53
C ARG A 316 -9.34 30.52 2.92
N SER A 317 -10.03 29.55 3.53
CA SER A 317 -9.47 28.22 3.83
C SER A 317 -9.43 27.35 2.58
N ARG A 318 -10.49 27.36 1.75
CA ARG A 318 -10.50 26.66 0.46
C ARG A 318 -9.41 27.14 -0.51
N THR A 319 -9.15 28.45 -0.58
CA THR A 319 -8.05 29.01 -1.40
C THR A 319 -6.63 28.68 -0.90
N LYS A 320 -6.50 27.91 0.19
CA LYS A 320 -5.21 27.40 0.71
C LYS A 320 -5.05 25.88 0.53
N VAL A 321 -6.03 25.19 -0.04
CA VAL A 321 -5.90 23.76 -0.32
C VAL A 321 -5.02 23.61 -1.57
N THR A 322 -3.93 22.85 -1.47
CA THR A 322 -3.08 22.58 -2.64
C THR A 322 -3.92 21.87 -3.73
N PRO A 323 -3.80 22.29 -5.01
CA PRO A 323 -4.45 21.59 -6.12
C PRO A 323 -4.01 20.13 -6.26
N LEU A 324 -2.90 19.73 -5.62
CA LEU A 324 -2.41 18.35 -5.55
C LEU A 324 -3.50 17.34 -5.15
N LEU A 325 -4.40 17.68 -4.21
CA LEU A 325 -5.51 16.78 -3.84
C LEU A 325 -6.47 16.54 -5.00
N SER A 326 -6.74 17.57 -5.82
CA SER A 326 -7.59 17.44 -7.01
C SER A 326 -6.88 16.64 -8.10
N CYS A 327 -5.57 16.83 -8.25
CA CYS A 327 -4.76 16.15 -9.25
C CYS A 327 -4.53 14.65 -8.93
N LEU A 328 -4.31 14.29 -7.65
CA LEU A 328 -4.23 12.89 -7.22
C LEU A 328 -5.57 12.18 -7.38
N ARG A 329 -6.68 12.78 -6.93
CA ARG A 329 -8.03 12.23 -7.17
C ARG A 329 -8.31 12.01 -8.67
N ALA A 330 -7.87 12.94 -9.52
CA ALA A 330 -8.02 12.82 -10.97
C ALA A 330 -7.09 11.77 -11.59
N LEU A 331 -5.91 11.54 -11.01
CA LEU A 331 -4.99 10.50 -11.43
C LEU A 331 -5.55 9.11 -11.12
N PHE A 332 -6.12 8.91 -9.92
CA PHE A 332 -6.77 7.66 -9.54
C PHE A 332 -7.96 7.34 -10.47
N ASP A 333 -8.84 8.31 -10.74
CA ASP A 333 -9.94 8.18 -11.72
C ASP A 333 -9.42 7.89 -13.15
N PHE A 334 -8.30 8.50 -13.56
CA PHE A 334 -7.67 8.26 -14.86
C PHE A 334 -7.10 6.84 -14.95
N GLN A 335 -6.38 6.37 -13.93
CA GLN A 335 -5.82 5.03 -13.88
C GLN A 335 -6.94 3.96 -13.94
N GLY A 336 -8.02 4.12 -13.18
CA GLY A 336 -9.19 3.23 -13.24
C GLY A 336 -9.84 3.20 -14.63
N GLN A 337 -9.94 4.34 -15.32
CA GLN A 337 -10.48 4.41 -16.69
C GLN A 337 -9.55 3.85 -17.78
N MET A 338 -8.23 3.93 -17.58
CA MET A 338 -7.23 3.67 -18.62
C MET A 338 -6.37 2.42 -18.37
N GLY A 339 -6.78 1.53 -17.46
CA GLY A 339 -6.11 0.24 -17.20
C GLY A 339 -4.82 0.38 -16.40
N GLY A 340 -4.82 1.23 -15.37
CA GLY A 340 -3.70 1.47 -14.45
C GLY A 340 -2.61 2.42 -14.93
N ARG A 341 -2.52 2.68 -16.25
CA ARG A 341 -1.46 3.52 -16.83
C ARG A 341 -1.56 4.99 -16.42
N LEU A 342 -0.41 5.66 -16.41
CA LEU A 342 -0.31 7.11 -16.26
C LEU A 342 -0.77 7.86 -17.54
N PRO A 343 -1.22 9.13 -17.41
CA PRO A 343 -1.40 10.05 -18.55
C PRO A 343 -0.07 10.27 -19.29
N ALA A 344 -0.08 10.08 -20.62
CA ALA A 344 1.06 10.41 -21.46
C ALA A 344 0.92 11.82 -22.05
N HIS A 345 2.01 12.39 -22.58
CA HIS A 345 2.03 13.75 -23.15
C HIS A 345 1.33 13.89 -24.53
N ASN A 346 0.30 13.07 -24.81
CA ASN A 346 -0.54 13.20 -26.00
C ASN A 346 -1.78 14.06 -25.69
N ARG A 347 -2.37 14.67 -26.73
CA ARG A 347 -3.50 15.59 -26.55
C ARG A 347 -4.71 14.95 -25.85
N ALA A 348 -5.05 13.70 -26.15
CA ALA A 348 -6.26 13.06 -25.62
C ALA A 348 -6.16 12.82 -24.11
N ASP A 349 -5.01 12.34 -23.64
CA ASP A 349 -4.74 12.12 -22.21
C ASP A 349 -4.71 13.45 -21.44
N LEU A 350 -4.05 14.48 -21.98
CA LEU A 350 -4.00 15.81 -21.38
C LEU A 350 -5.41 16.44 -21.29
N GLU A 351 -6.24 16.27 -22.31
CA GLU A 351 -7.63 16.76 -22.36
C GLU A 351 -8.58 15.95 -21.46
N LEU A 352 -8.34 14.65 -21.27
CA LEU A 352 -9.06 13.82 -20.30
C LEU A 352 -8.66 14.17 -18.85
N PHE A 353 -7.37 14.16 -18.53
CA PHE A 353 -6.87 14.48 -17.19
C PHE A 353 -7.28 15.90 -16.76
N THR A 354 -7.20 16.89 -17.65
CA THR A 354 -7.65 18.27 -17.34
C THR A 354 -9.14 18.31 -16.98
N ARG A 355 -10.00 17.54 -17.65
CA ARG A 355 -11.43 17.44 -17.31
C ARG A 355 -11.64 16.77 -15.95
N LEU A 356 -10.95 15.66 -15.68
CA LEU A 356 -11.02 14.96 -14.39
C LEU A 356 -10.53 15.86 -13.25
N ALA A 357 -9.40 16.57 -13.41
CA ALA A 357 -8.88 17.49 -12.40
C ALA A 357 -9.85 18.63 -12.07
N ASN A 358 -10.49 19.23 -13.09
CA ASN A 358 -11.54 20.23 -12.88
C ASN A 358 -12.76 19.65 -12.16
N GLN A 359 -13.19 18.43 -12.52
CA GLN A 359 -14.29 17.73 -11.85
C GLN A 359 -13.97 17.50 -10.36
N LYS A 360 -12.81 16.92 -10.04
CA LYS A 360 -12.39 16.66 -8.64
C LYS A 360 -12.22 17.94 -7.83
N HIS A 361 -11.77 19.03 -8.46
CA HIS A 361 -11.69 20.34 -7.82
C HIS A 361 -13.08 20.88 -7.44
N LEU A 362 -14.10 20.67 -8.29
CA LEU A 362 -15.49 21.02 -8.01
C LEU A 362 -16.15 20.09 -6.98
N GLU A 363 -15.87 18.77 -7.01
CA GLU A 363 -16.30 17.82 -5.98
C GLU A 363 -15.78 18.22 -4.59
N LEU A 364 -14.51 18.64 -4.50
CA LEU A 364 -13.90 19.23 -3.30
C LEU A 364 -14.43 20.63 -2.95
N SER A 365 -15.37 21.18 -3.74
CA SER A 365 -15.94 22.53 -3.61
C SER A 365 -14.91 23.66 -3.65
N LEU A 366 -13.77 23.45 -4.32
CA LEU A 366 -12.66 24.41 -4.38
C LEU A 366 -12.86 25.47 -5.48
N PRO A 367 -12.27 26.67 -5.34
CA PRO A 367 -12.43 27.74 -6.32
C PRO A 367 -11.52 27.49 -7.53
N LEU A 368 -12.13 27.33 -8.72
CA LEU A 368 -11.44 26.99 -9.98
C LEU A 368 -10.24 27.88 -10.30
N GLU A 369 -10.22 29.14 -9.84
CA GLU A 369 -9.06 30.02 -10.02
C GLU A 369 -7.76 29.52 -9.33
N THR A 370 -7.85 28.53 -8.45
CA THR A 370 -6.69 27.92 -7.77
C THR A 370 -6.08 26.74 -8.54
N LEU A 371 -6.84 26.10 -9.43
CA LEU A 371 -6.35 25.03 -10.32
C LEU A 371 -5.61 25.63 -11.55
N ARG A 372 -4.43 26.19 -11.29
CA ARG A 372 -3.61 26.89 -12.29
C ARG A 372 -3.09 25.95 -13.40
N SER A 373 -2.99 26.47 -14.63
CA SER A 373 -2.52 25.69 -15.80
C SER A 373 -1.06 25.23 -15.65
N GLU A 374 -0.29 26.03 -14.93
CA GLU A 374 1.12 25.83 -14.61
C GLU A 374 1.28 24.63 -13.67
N PHE A 375 0.44 24.54 -12.63
CA PHE A 375 0.43 23.43 -11.69
C PHE A 375 0.01 22.12 -12.36
N LEU A 376 -1.04 22.15 -13.19
CA LEU A 376 -1.45 20.97 -13.97
C LEU A 376 -0.31 20.47 -14.86
N ARG A 377 0.41 21.37 -15.52
CA ARG A 377 1.57 21.03 -16.36
C ARG A 377 2.72 20.44 -15.54
N ALA A 378 3.07 21.08 -14.42
CA ALA A 378 4.14 20.61 -13.55
C ALA A 378 3.83 19.22 -12.96
N PHE A 379 2.62 19.01 -12.43
CA PHE A 379 2.16 17.70 -11.95
C PHE A 379 2.26 16.63 -13.05
N LEU A 380 1.73 16.89 -14.24
CA LEU A 380 1.79 15.97 -15.38
C LEU A 380 3.21 15.68 -15.89
N GLN A 381 4.16 16.60 -15.71
CA GLN A 381 5.57 16.40 -16.06
C GLN A 381 6.36 15.61 -15.00
N ASN A 382 5.83 15.47 -13.78
CA ASN A 382 6.47 14.78 -12.67
C ASN A 382 5.96 13.34 -12.46
N LEU A 383 4.89 12.92 -13.15
CA LEU A 383 4.30 11.57 -12.97
C LEU A 383 5.28 10.44 -13.26
N GLY A 384 5.26 9.40 -12.43
CA GLY A 384 6.12 8.21 -12.56
C GLY A 384 7.58 8.41 -12.15
N SER A 385 8.06 9.64 -12.03
CA SER A 385 9.40 9.97 -11.54
C SER A 385 9.48 9.83 -10.02
N GLU A 386 10.63 9.40 -9.49
CA GLU A 386 10.99 9.59 -8.08
C GLU A 386 12.13 10.62 -7.96
N ILE A 387 12.17 11.39 -6.87
CA ILE A 387 13.23 12.36 -6.57
C ILE A 387 13.76 12.10 -5.16
N SER A 388 15.07 11.87 -5.01
CA SER A 388 15.73 11.43 -3.76
C SER A 388 15.33 12.25 -2.50
N PRO A 389 15.37 13.60 -2.50
CA PRO A 389 14.84 14.41 -1.39
C PRO A 389 13.36 14.18 -1.04
N VAL A 390 12.50 13.87 -2.01
CA VAL A 390 11.05 13.70 -1.85
C VAL A 390 10.74 12.33 -1.25
N VAL A 391 11.36 11.27 -1.78
CA VAL A 391 11.24 9.91 -1.20
C VAL A 391 11.84 9.85 0.22
N ALA A 392 12.91 10.61 0.49
CA ALA A 392 13.50 10.71 1.84
C ALA A 392 12.60 11.45 2.84
N PHE A 393 11.92 12.52 2.41
CA PHE A 393 10.93 13.19 3.25
C PHE A 393 9.73 12.28 3.56
N LEU A 394 9.13 11.69 2.53
CA LEU A 394 7.92 10.87 2.67
C LEU A 394 8.19 9.55 3.39
N GLY A 395 9.26 8.82 3.02
CA GLY A 395 9.65 7.58 3.69
C GLY A 395 10.17 7.79 5.12
N GLY A 396 10.75 8.96 5.41
CA GLY A 396 11.07 9.39 6.78
C GLY A 396 9.82 9.65 7.63
N TYR A 397 8.86 10.41 7.09
CA TYR A 397 7.60 10.70 7.77
C TYR A 397 6.78 9.43 8.02
N LEU A 398 6.60 8.58 7.00
CA LEU A 398 5.81 7.36 7.08
C LEU A 398 6.40 6.39 8.11
N ALA A 399 7.70 6.13 8.06
CA ALA A 399 8.33 5.23 9.02
C ALA A 399 8.25 5.76 10.47
N GLN A 400 8.37 7.08 10.67
CA GLN A 400 8.20 7.68 12.01
C GLN A 400 6.76 7.58 12.51
N ASP A 401 5.75 7.71 11.64
CA ASP A 401 4.34 7.51 12.02
C ASP A 401 4.05 6.04 12.37
N VAL A 402 4.53 5.10 11.54
CA VAL A 402 4.48 3.65 11.81
C VAL A 402 5.10 3.32 13.19
N ILE A 403 6.24 3.94 13.54
CA ILE A 403 6.86 3.78 14.87
C ILE A 403 5.98 4.34 15.99
N ASN A 404 5.34 5.49 15.79
CA ASN A 404 4.42 6.08 16.77
C ASN A 404 3.19 5.19 17.00
N VAL A 405 2.63 4.63 15.92
CA VAL A 405 1.46 3.74 15.90
C VAL A 405 1.76 2.36 16.47
N LEU A 406 2.97 1.81 16.25
CA LEU A 406 3.44 0.62 16.97
C LEU A 406 3.67 0.92 18.45
N GLY A 407 4.19 2.11 18.78
CA GLY A 407 4.35 2.57 20.16
C GLY A 407 3.04 2.85 20.91
N GLN A 408 1.98 3.26 20.20
CA GLN A 408 0.79 3.94 20.72
C GLN A 408 1.11 5.27 21.44
N LYS A 409 2.09 6.02 20.91
CA LYS A 409 2.65 7.23 21.54
C LYS A 409 2.60 8.42 20.59
N GLY A 410 2.01 9.52 21.05
CA GLY A 410 1.79 10.72 20.22
C GLY A 410 0.54 10.58 19.35
N GLN A 411 0.20 11.65 18.64
CA GLN A 411 -0.90 11.60 17.67
C GLN A 411 -0.37 11.05 16.33
N PRO A 412 -1.01 10.04 15.72
CA PRO A 412 -0.70 9.59 14.37
C PRO A 412 -1.15 10.59 13.28
N LEU A 413 -0.81 10.26 12.03
CA LEU A 413 -1.49 10.74 10.84
C LEU A 413 -3.02 10.44 10.92
N GLN A 414 -3.80 11.27 10.24
CA GLN A 414 -5.27 11.17 10.15
C GLN A 414 -5.73 12.13 9.05
N ASN A 415 -6.04 11.69 7.83
CA ASN A 415 -5.68 10.41 7.21
C ASN A 415 -4.98 10.58 5.85
N TRP A 416 -4.76 11.82 5.40
CA TRP A 416 -3.94 12.16 4.22
C TRP A 416 -2.87 13.17 4.60
N LEU A 417 -1.61 12.88 4.28
CA LEU A 417 -0.55 13.86 4.13
C LEU A 417 -0.30 14.08 2.64
N LEU A 418 -0.35 15.32 2.17
CA LEU A 418 0.08 15.69 0.82
C LEU A 418 1.37 16.50 0.88
N PHE A 419 2.39 16.09 0.14
CA PHE A 419 3.65 16.81 0.02
C PHE A 419 3.77 17.49 -1.34
N ASP A 420 4.07 18.78 -1.29
CA ASP A 420 4.28 19.65 -2.44
C ASP A 420 5.70 20.22 -2.35
N GLY A 421 6.63 19.64 -3.12
CA GLY A 421 8.04 19.98 -3.09
C GLY A 421 8.39 21.27 -3.82
N GLU A 422 7.49 21.84 -4.64
CA GLU A 422 7.73 23.16 -5.25
C GLU A 422 7.62 24.27 -4.20
N ASP A 423 6.57 24.22 -3.37
CA ASP A 423 6.43 25.11 -2.20
C ASP A 423 7.15 24.57 -0.93
N CYS A 424 7.70 23.36 -0.99
CA CYS A 424 8.27 22.60 0.14
C CYS A 424 7.32 22.48 1.35
N THR A 425 6.04 22.21 1.10
CA THR A 425 5.00 22.09 2.14
C THR A 425 4.47 20.67 2.28
N ALA A 426 4.14 20.29 3.52
CA ALA A 426 3.40 19.07 3.83
C ALA A 426 2.08 19.46 4.51
N THR A 427 0.94 19.10 3.90
CA THR A 427 -0.39 19.49 4.37
C THR A 427 -1.21 18.26 4.74
N GLN A 428 -1.66 18.20 6.01
CA GLN A 428 -2.51 17.12 6.51
C GLN A 428 -4.01 17.44 6.39
N PHE A 429 -4.76 16.47 5.86
CA PHE A 429 -6.21 16.47 5.81
C PHE A 429 -6.77 15.21 6.48
N SER A 430 -7.72 15.39 7.40
CA SER A 430 -8.59 14.33 7.89
C SER A 430 -9.83 14.33 6.99
N ILE A 431 -10.02 13.25 6.24
CA ILE A 431 -11.00 13.14 5.16
C ILE A 431 -11.81 11.84 5.37
N HIS A 432 -13.06 12.02 5.80
CA HIS A 432 -13.97 10.95 6.22
C HIS A 432 -15.37 11.21 5.66
N PRO A 433 -16.22 10.18 5.50
CA PRO A 433 -17.59 10.36 4.98
C PRO A 433 -18.53 11.01 6.02
N ILE A 434 -18.10 11.05 7.28
CA ILE A 434 -18.82 11.69 8.37
C ILE A 434 -18.65 13.21 8.23
N ASN A 435 -19.75 13.93 7.98
CA ASN A 435 -19.77 15.38 8.03
C ASN A 435 -19.57 15.85 9.48
N ASP A 436 -18.52 16.64 9.75
CA ASP A 436 -18.29 17.29 11.05
C ASP A 436 -19.52 18.08 11.54
N ASP A 437 -20.34 18.56 10.61
CA ASP A 437 -21.57 19.32 10.87
C ASP A 437 -22.54 18.57 11.81
N THR A 438 -22.57 17.23 11.79
CA THR A 438 -23.42 16.44 12.69
C THR A 438 -22.93 16.51 14.14
N VAL A 439 -21.64 16.68 14.36
CA VAL A 439 -21.02 16.77 15.70
C VAL A 439 -21.19 18.18 16.28
N GLU A 440 -21.20 19.23 15.44
CA GLU A 440 -21.64 20.57 15.87
C GLU A 440 -23.13 20.56 16.28
N MET A 441 -23.99 19.83 15.56
CA MET A 441 -25.40 19.64 15.92
C MET A 441 -25.60 18.81 17.20
N MET A 442 -24.77 17.78 17.44
CA MET A 442 -24.79 16.99 18.68
C MET A 442 -24.26 17.79 19.87
N ASN A 443 -23.16 18.53 19.74
CA ASN A 443 -22.59 19.33 20.83
C ASN A 443 -23.45 20.55 21.21
N THR A 444 -24.30 21.04 20.30
CA THR A 444 -25.34 22.04 20.63
C THR A 444 -26.61 21.43 21.22
N SER A 445 -26.81 20.12 21.06
CA SER A 445 -27.99 19.37 21.52
C SER A 445 -27.60 18.34 22.58
N GLY A 446 -27.47 18.79 23.84
CA GLY A 446 -26.95 18.01 24.98
C GLY A 446 -27.76 16.78 25.45
N ALA A 447 -28.49 16.12 24.56
CA ALA A 447 -29.18 14.85 24.78
C ALA A 447 -28.28 13.69 24.31
N VAL A 448 -27.75 12.92 25.26
CA VAL A 448 -27.02 11.69 24.96
C VAL A 448 -28.02 10.61 24.51
N MET A 449 -28.08 10.35 23.20
CA MET A 449 -28.84 9.22 22.64
C MET A 449 -28.11 7.90 22.93
N MET A 450 -28.23 7.42 24.17
CA MET A 450 -27.99 6.01 24.48
C MET A 450 -29.06 5.17 23.77
N PRO A 451 -28.71 4.04 23.12
CA PRO A 451 -29.71 3.07 22.69
C PRO A 451 -30.39 2.49 23.93
N GLU A 452 -31.69 2.71 24.10
CA GLU A 452 -32.44 2.07 25.18
C GLU A 452 -32.45 0.56 24.97
N ALA A 453 -31.81 -0.17 25.87
CA ALA A 453 -31.83 -1.63 25.90
C ALA A 453 -33.26 -2.10 26.20
N THR A 454 -34.00 -2.44 25.14
CA THR A 454 -35.44 -2.70 25.21
C THR A 454 -35.71 -3.93 26.07
N SER A 455 -36.32 -3.72 27.23
CA SER A 455 -36.62 -4.79 28.18
C SER A 455 -37.74 -5.69 27.64
N MET A 456 -37.37 -6.92 27.25
CA MET A 456 -38.30 -7.97 26.82
C MET A 456 -39.19 -8.46 27.98
N GLN A 457 -40.21 -7.67 28.32
CA GLN A 457 -41.31 -8.04 29.22
C GLN A 457 -42.65 -7.61 28.62
N GLY A 458 -43.27 -8.49 27.84
CA GLY A 458 -44.56 -8.24 27.19
C GLY A 458 -45.15 -9.54 26.65
N THR A 459 -46.13 -10.10 27.36
CA THR A 459 -46.81 -11.35 27.03
C THR A 459 -47.51 -11.31 25.67
N ILE A 460 -47.33 -12.34 24.85
CA ILE A 460 -48.12 -12.56 23.63
C ILE A 460 -49.56 -12.97 24.01
N PRO A 461 -50.60 -12.23 23.60
CA PRO A 461 -51.97 -12.73 23.65
C PRO A 461 -52.24 -13.65 22.44
N VAL A 462 -52.81 -14.82 22.69
CA VAL A 462 -53.25 -15.75 21.64
C VAL A 462 -54.72 -15.49 21.32
N ALA A 463 -55.02 -15.25 20.04
CA ALA A 463 -56.36 -15.25 19.44
C ALA A 463 -56.23 -15.59 17.95
#